data_AF-A0A6P5ARQ1-F1
#
_entry.id   AF-A0A6P5ARQ1-F1
#
_cell.length_a   1.000
_cell.length_b   1.000
_cell.length_c   1.000
_cell.angle_alpha   90.00
_cell.angle_beta   90.00
_cell.angle_gamma   90.00
#
_symmetry.space_group_name_H-M   'P 1'
#
loop_
_entity.id
_entity.type
_entity.pdbx_description
1 polymer ?
#
loop_
_entity_poly.entity_id
_entity_poly.type
_entity_poly.pdbx_seq_one_letter_code
_entity_poly.pdbx_strand_id
1 'polypeptide(L)'
;MASETVSKELVDPPLRHVETDVLIPKMMRAKAKERCHQEVKEFTDCCKDSGLGMVVKCRQQNTQLRACLTKYYKDPEFYEMCKQEYLQQKREFVETGVRKSSKTSSKLPTTM
;
A
#
# COMPACT_ATOMS: atom_id res chain seq x y z
N MET A 1 -7.73 41.06 -7.82
CA MET A 1 -7.09 39.80 -8.25
C MET A 1 -7.85 38.69 -7.56
N ALA A 2 -8.78 38.09 -8.29
CA ALA A 2 -9.50 36.91 -7.87
C ALA A 2 -8.63 35.68 -8.12
N SER A 3 -8.97 34.61 -7.39
CA SER A 3 -8.69 33.20 -7.68
C SER A 3 -7.54 32.51 -6.93
N GLU A 4 -8.00 31.63 -6.03
CA GLU A 4 -7.50 30.24 -5.86
C GLU A 4 -6.15 30.10 -5.13
N THR A 5 -6.06 29.66 -3.87
CA THR A 5 -6.81 28.58 -3.24
C THR A 5 -6.88 28.80 -1.72
N VAL A 6 -8.04 29.23 -1.27
CA VAL A 6 -8.59 28.75 0.00
C VAL A 6 -8.69 27.24 -0.14
N SER A 7 -7.71 26.52 0.37
CA SER A 7 -7.77 25.06 0.54
C SER A 7 -7.20 24.72 1.89
N LYS A 8 -7.93 25.16 2.91
CA LYS A 8 -8.10 24.46 4.17
C LYS A 8 -6.78 24.00 4.82
N GLU A 9 -6.27 24.83 5.72
CA GLU A 9 -5.78 24.35 7.01
C GLU A 9 -6.95 23.64 7.74
N LEU A 10 -7.41 22.50 7.21
CA LEU A 10 -8.05 21.49 8.02
C LEU A 10 -6.92 21.04 8.94
N VAL A 11 -6.96 21.42 10.20
CA VAL A 11 -6.10 20.84 11.24
C VAL A 11 -6.23 19.33 11.09
N ASP A 12 -5.27 18.70 10.42
CA ASP A 12 -5.36 17.27 10.14
C ASP A 12 -5.38 16.59 11.51
N PRO A 13 -6.41 15.78 11.80
CA PRO A 13 -6.55 15.18 13.12
C PRO A 13 -5.26 14.41 13.42
N PRO A 14 -4.64 14.63 14.59
CA PRO A 14 -3.30 14.11 14.87
C PRO A 14 -3.27 12.61 14.59
N LEU A 15 -2.31 12.22 13.77
CA LEU A 15 -2.11 10.83 13.41
C LEU A 15 -1.48 10.10 14.59
N ARG A 16 -2.05 8.96 14.97
CA ARG A 16 -1.43 8.11 15.99
C ARG A 16 -0.23 7.39 15.38
N HIS A 17 0.71 6.94 16.21
CA HIS A 17 1.86 6.14 15.78
C HIS A 17 1.43 4.93 14.93
N VAL A 18 0.36 4.24 15.32
CA VAL A 18 -0.21 3.12 14.53
C VAL A 18 -0.69 3.55 13.14
N GLU A 19 -1.20 4.78 12.99
CA GLU A 19 -1.67 5.28 11.69
C GLU A 19 -0.50 5.59 10.77
N THR A 20 0.51 6.28 11.30
CA THR A 20 1.73 6.69 10.59
C THR A 20 2.64 5.50 10.24
N ASP A 21 2.84 4.57 11.16
CA ASP A 21 3.85 3.51 11.02
C ASP A 21 3.29 2.17 10.54
N VAL A 22 1.96 1.98 10.63
CA VAL A 22 1.32 0.71 10.25
C VAL A 22 0.26 0.90 9.17
N LEU A 23 -0.72 1.78 9.37
CA LEU A 23 -1.86 1.88 8.44
C LEU A 23 -1.48 2.53 7.11
N ILE A 24 -0.80 3.68 7.13
CA ILE A 24 -0.35 4.34 5.90
C ILE A 24 0.65 3.44 5.14
N PRO A 25 1.68 2.85 5.77
CA PRO A 25 2.57 1.91 5.09
C PRO A 25 1.87 0.67 4.55
N LYS A 26 0.82 0.18 5.23
CA LYS A 26 0.00 -0.93 4.73
C LYS A 26 -0.79 -0.54 3.47
N MET A 27 -1.33 0.68 3.42
CA MET A 27 -1.98 1.20 2.21
C MET A 27 -0.98 1.40 1.07
N MET A 28 0.18 1.99 1.37
CA MET A 28 1.28 2.12 0.40
C MET A 28 1.67 0.76 -0.16
N ARG A 29 1.78 -0.28 0.68
CA ARG A 29 2.10 -1.64 0.24
C ARG A 29 1.07 -2.19 -0.74
N ALA A 30 -0.21 -1.99 -0.48
CA ALA A 30 -1.28 -2.47 -1.35
C ALA A 30 -1.21 -1.80 -2.73
N LYS A 31 -1.10 -0.47 -2.75
CA LYS A 31 -0.98 0.31 -3.98
C LYS A 31 0.32 0.05 -4.74
N ALA A 32 1.43 -0.12 -4.04
CA ALA A 32 2.70 -0.45 -4.67
C ALA A 32 2.63 -1.82 -5.37
N LYS A 33 1.91 -2.80 -4.80
CA LYS A 33 1.65 -4.08 -5.46
C LYS A 33 0.77 -3.94 -6.71
N GLU A 34 -0.23 -3.07 -6.69
CA GLU A 34 -1.06 -2.77 -7.87
C GLU A 34 -0.23 -2.13 -8.99
N ARG A 35 0.67 -1.20 -8.64
CA ARG A 35 1.57 -0.56 -9.62
C ARG A 35 2.61 -1.55 -10.16
N CYS A 36 3.18 -2.39 -9.30
CA CYS A 36 4.13 -3.45 -9.68
C CYS A 36 3.43 -4.76 -10.14
N HIS A 37 2.21 -4.69 -10.69
CA HIS A 37 1.42 -5.88 -11.04
C HIS A 37 2.16 -6.86 -11.98
N GLN A 38 2.97 -6.34 -12.91
CA GLN A 38 3.75 -7.16 -13.83
C GLN A 38 4.80 -8.02 -13.08
N GLU A 39 5.59 -7.38 -12.22
CA GLU A 39 6.59 -8.05 -11.37
C GLU A 39 5.94 -9.06 -10.41
N VAL A 40 4.76 -8.70 -9.87
CA VAL A 40 3.97 -9.60 -9.03
C VAL A 40 3.51 -10.82 -9.83
N LYS A 41 3.07 -10.62 -11.08
CA LYS A 41 2.62 -11.70 -11.97
C LYS A 41 3.77 -12.64 -12.31
N GLU A 42 4.91 -12.11 -12.74
CA GLU A 42 6.10 -12.91 -13.09
C GLU A 42 6.64 -13.70 -11.89
N PHE A 43 6.66 -13.07 -10.71
CA PHE A 43 6.99 -13.78 -9.48
C PHE A 43 5.96 -14.88 -9.18
N THR A 44 4.67 -14.59 -9.29
CA THR A 44 3.59 -15.56 -9.00
C THR A 44 3.62 -16.74 -9.96
N ASP A 45 3.89 -16.50 -11.24
CA ASP A 45 3.98 -17.55 -12.26
C ASP A 45 5.22 -18.43 -11.99
N CYS A 46 6.37 -17.83 -11.68
CA CYS A 46 7.54 -18.59 -11.23
C CYS A 46 7.27 -19.43 -9.96
N CYS A 47 6.51 -18.88 -9.00
CA CYS A 47 6.13 -19.60 -7.78
C CYS A 47 5.28 -20.85 -8.08
N LYS A 48 4.33 -20.73 -9.02
CA LYS A 48 3.49 -21.86 -9.44
C LYS A 48 4.32 -22.96 -10.11
N ASP A 49 5.30 -22.58 -10.93
CA ASP A 49 6.11 -23.53 -11.70
C ASP A 49 7.20 -24.22 -10.85
N SER A 50 7.70 -23.55 -9.82
CA SER A 50 8.90 -23.99 -9.08
C SER A 50 8.62 -24.91 -7.90
N GLY A 51 7.38 -24.96 -7.39
CA GLY A 51 7.01 -25.77 -6.22
C GLY A 51 7.92 -25.53 -5.02
N LEU A 52 8.46 -26.60 -4.41
CA LEU A 52 9.39 -26.51 -3.27
C LEU A 52 10.71 -25.78 -3.58
N GLY A 53 11.11 -25.65 -4.85
CA GLY A 53 12.36 -25.00 -5.27
C GLY A 53 12.27 -23.49 -5.46
N MET A 54 11.12 -22.87 -5.17
CA MET A 54 10.80 -21.48 -5.46
C MET A 54 11.83 -20.46 -4.94
N VAL A 55 12.33 -20.63 -3.71
CA VAL A 55 13.25 -19.65 -3.10
C VAL A 55 14.61 -19.59 -3.79
N VAL A 56 14.99 -20.65 -4.52
CA VAL A 56 16.24 -20.70 -5.28
C VAL A 56 16.02 -20.32 -6.74
N LYS A 57 14.97 -20.86 -7.36
CA LYS A 57 14.67 -20.62 -8.79
C LYS A 57 14.11 -19.22 -9.06
N CYS A 58 13.27 -18.69 -8.16
CA CYS A 58 12.58 -17.41 -8.35
C CYS A 58 13.31 -16.21 -7.72
N ARG A 59 14.63 -16.31 -7.47
CA ARG A 59 15.41 -15.24 -6.83
C ARG A 59 15.44 -13.97 -7.68
N GLN A 60 15.50 -14.13 -9.00
CA GLN A 60 15.59 -13.01 -9.92
C GLN A 60 14.28 -12.20 -9.95
N GLN A 61 13.15 -12.88 -10.13
CA GLN A 61 11.81 -12.28 -10.12
C GLN A 61 11.52 -11.62 -8.76
N ASN A 62 11.94 -12.26 -7.65
CA ASN A 62 11.80 -11.67 -6.32
C ASN A 62 12.66 -10.40 -6.17
N THR A 63 13.85 -10.37 -6.75
CA THR A 63 14.72 -9.19 -6.71
C THR A 63 14.13 -8.04 -7.50
N GLN A 64 13.57 -8.31 -8.68
CA GLN A 64 12.88 -7.30 -9.51
C GLN A 64 11.62 -6.76 -8.82
N LEU A 65 10.80 -7.65 -8.26
CA LEU A 65 9.63 -7.27 -7.45
C LEU A 65 10.03 -6.41 -6.25
N ARG A 66 11.07 -6.81 -5.51
CA ARG A 66 11.59 -6.03 -4.38
C ARG A 66 12.10 -4.67 -4.83
N ALA A 67 12.82 -4.60 -5.94
CA ALA A 67 13.32 -3.34 -6.49
C ALA A 67 12.16 -2.40 -6.86
N CYS A 68 11.11 -2.92 -7.53
CA CYS A 68 9.93 -2.15 -7.87
C CYS A 68 9.21 -1.60 -6.63
N LEU A 69 8.95 -2.46 -5.63
CA LEU A 69 8.30 -2.04 -4.38
C LEU A 69 9.15 -1.02 -3.61
N THR A 70 10.46 -1.22 -3.54
CA THR A 70 11.38 -0.34 -2.79
C THR A 70 11.41 1.07 -3.36
N LYS A 71 11.25 1.23 -4.68
CA LYS A 71 11.14 2.56 -5.32
C LYS A 71 9.97 3.34 -4.72
N TYR A 72 8.78 2.73 -4.64
CA TYR A 72 7.59 3.38 -4.09
C TYR A 72 7.65 3.60 -2.57
N TYR A 73 8.35 2.75 -1.81
CA TYR A 73 8.50 2.97 -0.36
C TYR A 73 9.45 4.11 -0.02
N LYS A 74 10.46 4.35 -0.87
CA LYS A 74 11.43 5.44 -0.67
C LYS A 74 10.93 6.77 -1.20
N ASP A 75 9.81 6.77 -1.92
CA ASP A 75 9.25 7.95 -2.56
C ASP A 75 8.39 8.74 -1.55
N PRO A 76 8.83 9.95 -1.13
CA PRO A 76 8.07 10.77 -0.18
C PRO A 76 6.74 11.26 -0.77
N GLU A 77 6.67 11.50 -2.09
CA GLU A 77 5.43 11.94 -2.74
C GLU A 77 4.37 10.85 -2.65
N PHE A 78 4.79 9.60 -2.82
CA PHE A 78 3.90 8.45 -2.69
C PHE A 78 3.38 8.28 -1.26
N TYR A 79 4.21 8.58 -0.25
CA TYR A 79 3.80 8.58 1.15
C TYR A 79 2.75 9.66 1.42
N GLU A 80 2.98 10.90 0.95
CA GLU A 80 2.05 12.01 1.14
C GLU A 80 0.70 11.76 0.47
N MET A 81 0.70 11.23 -0.76
CA MET A 81 -0.50 10.81 -1.45
C MET A 81 -1.31 9.78 -0.64
N CYS A 82 -0.63 8.77 -0.07
CA CYS A 82 -1.30 7.77 0.76
C CYS A 82 -1.78 8.33 2.10
N LYS A 83 -1.05 9.28 2.68
CA LYS A 83 -1.43 9.98 3.91
C LYS A 83 -2.69 10.82 3.71
N GLN A 84 -2.78 11.58 2.63
CA GLN A 84 -3.95 12.40 2.31
C GLN A 84 -5.21 11.55 2.14
N GLU A 85 -5.12 10.43 1.43
CA GLU A 85 -6.23 9.49 1.31
C GLU A 85 -6.62 8.86 2.63
N TYR A 86 -5.65 8.50 3.47
CA TYR A 86 -5.93 7.97 4.80
C TYR A 86 -6.68 9.00 5.66
N LEU A 87 -6.26 10.27 5.62
CA LEU A 87 -6.93 11.36 6.32
C LEU A 87 -8.37 11.57 5.79
N GLN A 88 -8.59 11.43 4.49
CA GLN A 88 -9.93 11.48 3.91
C GLN A 88 -10.81 10.32 4.41
N GLN A 89 -10.29 9.09 4.43
CA GLN A 89 -11.00 7.93 4.99
C GLN A 89 -11.31 8.11 6.47
N LYS A 90 -10.40 8.72 7.23
CA LYS A 90 -10.59 9.03 8.65
C LYS A 90 -11.70 10.06 8.85
N ARG A 91 -11.76 11.11 8.01
CA ARG A 91 -12.85 12.09 8.01
C ARG A 91 -14.20 11.44 7.72
N GLU A 92 -14.27 10.64 6.66
CA GLU A 92 -15.48 9.88 6.32
C GLU A 92 -15.92 8.94 7.45
N PHE A 93 -14.97 8.29 8.13
CA PHE A 93 -15.27 7.44 9.28
C PHE A 93 -15.83 8.23 10.47
N VAL A 94 -15.32 9.43 10.72
CA VAL A 94 -15.83 10.34 11.76
C VAL A 94 -17.24 10.84 11.41
N GLU A 95 -17.48 11.19 10.14
CA GLU A 95 -18.78 11.71 9.69
C GLU A 95 -19.87 10.64 9.60
N THR A 96 -19.53 9.44 9.11
CA THR A 96 -20.52 8.38 8.82
C THR A 96 -20.56 7.28 9.88
N GLY A 97 -19.52 7.15 10.70
CA GLY A 97 -19.34 6.03 11.63
C GLY A 97 -19.11 4.67 10.95
N VAL A 98 -19.09 4.61 9.62
CA VAL A 98 -18.92 3.36 8.86
C VAL A 98 -17.45 3.15 8.58
N ARG A 99 -16.86 2.10 9.18
CA ARG A 99 -15.52 1.67 8.78
C ARG A 99 -15.61 1.18 7.35
N LYS A 100 -14.87 1.80 6.42
CA LYS A 100 -14.53 1.15 5.15
C LYS A 100 -13.88 -0.16 5.55
N SER A 101 -14.59 -1.28 5.38
CA SER A 101 -14.04 -2.57 5.75
C SER A 101 -12.79 -2.70 4.90
N SER A 102 -11.62 -2.66 5.52
CA SER A 102 -10.49 -3.35 4.93
C SER A 102 -11.01 -4.78 4.88
N LYS A 103 -11.48 -5.24 3.71
CA LYS A 103 -11.62 -6.66 3.48
C LYS A 103 -10.25 -7.18 3.88
N THR A 104 -10.19 -7.79 5.07
CA THR A 104 -9.15 -8.71 5.45
C THR A 104 -8.96 -9.49 4.17
N SER A 105 -7.81 -9.33 3.53
CA SER A 105 -7.35 -10.26 2.52
C SER A 105 -7.49 -11.61 3.22
N SER A 106 -8.61 -12.28 2.97
CA SER A 106 -9.03 -13.45 3.68
C SER A 106 -8.05 -14.50 3.23
N LYS A 107 -6.98 -14.61 4.03
CA LYS A 107 -5.97 -15.66 4.08
C LYS A 107 -5.38 -15.95 2.70
N LEU A 108 -4.19 -15.41 2.43
CA LEU A 108 -3.25 -16.16 1.61
C LEU A 108 -3.17 -17.56 2.25
N PRO A 109 -3.45 -18.66 1.54
CA PRO A 109 -3.41 -19.98 2.14
C PRO A 109 -1.99 -20.20 2.66
N THR A 110 -1.86 -20.18 3.99
CA THR A 110 -0.66 -20.69 4.65
C THR A 110 -0.84 -22.19 4.70
N THR A 111 -0.56 -22.84 3.58
CA THR A 111 -0.36 -24.28 3.58
C THR A 111 1.09 -24.50 4.02
N MET A 112 1.25 -25.27 5.10
CA MET A 112 2.53 -25.83 5.54
C MET A 112 3.16 -26.66 4.42
#